data_AF-A0A1F6NJY0-F1
#
_entry.id   AF-A0A1F6NJY0-F1
#
_cell.length_a   1.000
_cell.length_b   1.000
_cell.length_c   1.000
_cell.angle_alpha   90.00
_cell.angle_beta   90.00
_cell.angle_gamma   90.00
#
_symmetry.space_group_name_H-M   'P 1'
#
loop_
_entity.id
_entity.type
_entity.pdbx_description
1 polymer ?
#
loop_
_entity_poly.entity_id
_entity_poly.type
_entity_poly.pdbx_seq_one_letter_code
_entity_poly.pdbx_strand_id
1 'polypeptide(L)'
;MRTHLKNLIQTIVTGSPTEVRAVQKQVEKFWHDYYIPHREDGRKAFQVFLDELKNFDQIKDINHQAYFINTLKWPLLATGEKNFEEWADFILANIQNPSGKIRQAVIRATEYLIMGIQVDLKCFGKKGKKLASDIVDIIAKNRKRFGDIVMDVEDLVDRYFESKFKKYKYVSSLPAGVYKSLNILITDVLLRSEFYQKFYQDYLNELRANRKGFKPPKITLVDIWEKRQEIETKLLDLIDATNSVLKFDDIKDIIYNEAGNDSIKKSSLILITVRMLKS
;
A
#
# COMPACT_ATOMS: atom_id res chain seq x y z
N MET A 1 -0.31 31.82 -4.49
CA MET A 1 -0.81 30.44 -4.31
C MET A 1 0.10 29.59 -3.45
N ARG A 2 1.40 29.46 -3.77
CA ARG A 2 2.36 28.76 -2.90
C ARG A 2 2.36 29.26 -1.45
N THR A 3 2.35 30.58 -1.23
CA THR A 3 2.25 31.19 0.11
C THR A 3 0.96 30.81 0.84
N HIS A 4 -0.15 30.68 0.13
CA HIS A 4 -1.43 30.28 0.74
C HIS A 4 -1.36 28.84 1.26
N LEU A 5 -0.91 27.89 0.43
CA LEU A 5 -0.70 26.50 0.87
C LEU A 5 0.33 26.40 2.01
N LYS A 6 1.39 27.22 1.99
CA LYS A 6 2.36 27.26 3.09
C LYS A 6 1.71 27.65 4.43
N ASN A 7 0.84 28.65 4.42
CA ASN A 7 0.10 29.06 5.62
C ASN A 7 -0.84 27.96 6.11
N LEU A 8 -1.50 27.23 5.19
CA LEU A 8 -2.32 26.06 5.54
C LEU A 8 -1.46 24.96 6.19
N ILE A 9 -0.28 24.66 5.63
CA ILE A 9 0.65 23.70 6.24
C ILE A 9 1.05 24.14 7.64
N GLN A 10 1.34 25.43 7.87
CA GLN A 10 1.66 25.94 9.20
C GLN A 10 0.55 25.63 10.22
N THR A 11 -0.71 25.84 9.85
CA THR A 11 -1.84 25.48 10.71
C THR A 11 -1.96 23.97 10.91
N ILE A 12 -1.65 23.16 9.89
CA ILE A 12 -1.63 21.69 10.02
C ILE A 12 -0.60 21.23 11.05
N VAL A 13 0.55 21.93 11.18
CA VAL A 13 1.64 21.52 12.08
C VAL A 13 1.56 22.12 13.50
N THR A 14 0.81 23.19 13.72
CA THR A 14 0.70 23.84 15.06
C THR A 14 -0.72 24.14 15.56
N GLY A 15 -1.75 24.00 14.73
CA GLY A 15 -3.12 24.40 15.08
C GLY A 15 -3.84 23.43 16.03
N SER A 16 -5.03 23.78 16.49
CA SER A 16 -5.91 22.84 17.20
C SER A 16 -6.47 21.76 16.24
N PRO A 17 -6.93 20.60 16.75
CA PRO A 17 -7.54 19.57 15.90
C PRO A 17 -8.71 20.07 15.05
N THR A 18 -9.49 21.04 15.54
CA THR A 18 -10.60 21.66 14.79
C THR A 18 -10.08 22.51 13.63
N GLU A 19 -9.05 23.32 13.87
CA GLU A 19 -8.41 24.14 12.83
C GLU A 19 -7.75 23.27 11.76
N VAL A 20 -7.04 22.20 12.17
CA VAL A 20 -6.43 21.24 11.25
C VAL A 20 -7.46 20.63 10.31
N ARG A 21 -8.60 20.17 10.84
CA ARG A 21 -9.69 19.60 10.01
C ARG A 21 -10.26 20.63 9.03
N ALA A 22 -10.45 21.87 9.48
CA ALA A 22 -10.93 22.95 8.61
C ALA A 22 -9.93 23.25 7.49
N VAL A 23 -8.63 23.26 7.80
CA VAL A 23 -7.57 23.50 6.82
C VAL A 23 -7.39 22.35 5.85
N GLN A 24 -7.51 21.09 6.28
CA GLN A 24 -7.47 19.93 5.37
C GLN A 24 -8.57 20.02 4.30
N LYS A 25 -9.78 20.46 4.67
CA LYS A 25 -10.85 20.75 3.72
C LYS A 25 -10.51 21.90 2.76
N GLN A 26 -9.77 22.91 3.22
CA GLN A 26 -9.30 23.99 2.35
C GLN A 26 -8.24 23.51 1.35
N VAL A 27 -7.36 22.59 1.73
CA VAL A 27 -6.41 21.96 0.80
C VAL A 27 -7.15 21.13 -0.26
N GLU A 28 -8.17 20.38 0.14
CA GLU A 28 -9.06 19.67 -0.79
C GLU A 28 -9.81 20.64 -1.73
N LYS A 29 -10.35 21.73 -1.18
CA LYS A 29 -10.98 22.77 -1.99
C LYS A 29 -9.99 23.39 -2.98
N PHE A 30 -8.75 23.65 -2.57
CA PHE A 30 -7.69 24.14 -3.47
C PHE A 30 -7.43 23.16 -4.62
N TRP A 31 -7.45 21.85 -4.36
CA TRP A 31 -7.33 20.85 -5.42
C TRP A 31 -8.43 21.00 -6.47
N HIS A 32 -9.69 21.06 -6.03
CA HIS A 32 -10.84 21.14 -6.94
C HIS A 32 -10.96 22.48 -7.65
N ASP A 33 -10.85 23.58 -6.91
CA ASP A 33 -11.16 24.92 -7.42
C ASP A 33 -9.97 25.55 -8.16
N TYR A 34 -8.74 25.15 -7.83
CA TYR A 34 -7.53 25.75 -8.41
C TYR A 34 -6.67 24.76 -9.20
N TYR A 35 -6.29 23.61 -8.62
CA TYR A 35 -5.39 22.68 -9.31
C TYR A 35 -6.00 22.08 -10.57
N ILE A 36 -7.24 21.58 -10.50
CA ILE A 36 -7.88 20.94 -11.66
C ILE A 36 -7.97 21.90 -12.86
N PRO A 37 -8.41 23.18 -12.69
CA PRO A 37 -8.41 24.14 -13.79
C PRO A 37 -7.01 24.64 -14.19
N HIS A 38 -6.03 24.64 -13.28
CA HIS A 38 -4.68 25.21 -13.50
C HIS A 38 -3.56 24.20 -13.22
N ARG A 39 -3.58 23.03 -13.88
CA ARG A 39 -2.73 21.89 -13.52
C ARG A 39 -1.24 22.21 -13.35
N GLU A 40 -0.64 22.98 -14.27
CA GLU A 40 0.79 23.28 -14.20
C GLU A 40 1.14 24.19 -13.01
N ASP A 41 0.39 25.26 -12.79
CA ASP A 41 0.64 26.18 -11.66
C ASP A 41 0.20 25.59 -10.32
N GLY A 42 -0.88 24.81 -10.32
CA GLY A 42 -1.30 24.01 -9.18
C GLY A 42 -0.24 23.00 -8.77
N ARG A 43 0.42 22.32 -9.73
CA ARG A 43 1.54 21.42 -9.45
C ARG A 43 2.70 22.15 -8.77
N LYS A 44 3.10 23.31 -9.31
CA LYS A 44 4.13 24.17 -8.68
C LYS A 44 3.72 24.62 -7.28
N ALA A 45 2.43 24.87 -7.05
CA ALA A 45 1.93 25.24 -5.74
C ALA A 45 2.05 24.07 -4.74
N PHE A 46 1.66 22.85 -5.13
CA PHE A 46 1.79 21.65 -4.29
C PHE A 46 3.23 21.22 -4.00
N GLN A 47 4.21 21.68 -4.79
CA GLN A 47 5.64 21.47 -4.52
C GLN A 47 6.05 21.96 -3.11
N VAL A 48 5.32 22.91 -2.52
CA VAL A 48 5.58 23.37 -1.15
C VAL A 48 5.54 22.23 -0.12
N PHE A 49 4.72 21.19 -0.33
CA PHE A 49 4.68 20.04 0.58
C PHE A 49 6.00 19.25 0.54
N LEU A 50 6.62 19.12 -0.64
CA LEU A 50 7.93 18.49 -0.78
C LEU A 50 9.03 19.30 -0.08
N ASP A 51 8.95 20.63 -0.17
CA ASP A 51 9.91 21.50 0.54
C ASP A 51 9.79 21.31 2.06
N GLU A 52 8.56 21.21 2.57
CA GLU A 52 8.29 21.06 4.00
C GLU A 52 8.59 19.65 4.53
N LEU A 53 8.76 18.62 3.67
CA LEU A 53 9.24 17.30 4.13
C LEU A 53 10.58 17.38 4.83
N LYS A 54 11.46 18.29 4.41
CA LYS A 54 12.79 18.50 5.02
C LYS A 54 12.70 18.93 6.48
N ASN A 55 11.55 19.48 6.89
CA ASN A 55 11.29 19.93 8.25
C ASN A 55 10.35 18.98 9.00
N PHE A 56 9.96 17.84 8.42
CA PHE A 56 8.97 16.93 9.01
C PHE A 56 9.36 16.46 10.42
N ASP A 57 10.63 16.13 10.63
CA ASP A 57 11.16 15.67 11.93
C ASP A 57 11.17 16.79 12.99
N GLN A 58 11.02 18.05 12.58
CA GLN A 58 10.93 19.20 13.50
C GLN A 58 9.51 19.38 14.07
N ILE A 59 8.50 18.70 13.50
CA ILE A 59 7.13 18.71 14.03
C ILE A 59 7.11 17.87 15.31
N LYS A 60 7.10 18.54 16.47
CA LYS A 60 7.26 17.89 17.79
C LYS A 60 6.10 16.98 18.17
N ASP A 61 4.87 17.34 17.80
CA ASP A 61 3.68 16.58 18.17
C ASP A 61 3.37 15.48 17.15
N ILE A 62 3.23 14.25 17.64
CA ILE A 62 2.98 13.06 16.84
C ILE A 62 1.64 13.14 16.09
N ASN A 63 0.62 13.78 16.66
CA ASN A 63 -0.65 13.94 15.96
C ASN A 63 -0.49 14.93 14.80
N HIS A 64 0.25 16.01 14.98
CA HIS A 64 0.56 16.97 13.93
C HIS A 64 1.38 16.36 12.79
N GLN A 65 2.38 15.53 13.11
CA GLN A 65 3.06 14.72 12.10
C GLN A 65 2.08 13.83 11.32
N ALA A 66 1.17 13.14 12.03
CA ALA A 66 0.16 12.30 11.38
C ALA A 66 -0.84 13.13 10.54
N TYR A 67 -1.23 14.32 10.99
CA TYR A 67 -2.11 15.22 10.25
C TYR A 67 -1.46 15.73 8.97
N PHE A 68 -0.17 16.07 9.04
CA PHE A 68 0.63 16.45 7.88
C PHE A 68 0.61 15.32 6.84
N ILE A 69 0.96 14.09 7.24
CA ILE A 69 0.98 12.92 6.33
C ILE A 69 -0.41 12.64 5.72
N ASN A 70 -1.47 12.68 6.52
CA ASN A 70 -2.83 12.46 6.02
C ASN A 70 -3.28 13.53 5.02
N THR A 71 -2.64 14.70 5.01
CA THR A 71 -2.93 15.78 4.03
C THR A 71 -2.21 15.54 2.70
N LEU A 72 -1.25 14.61 2.63
CA LEU A 72 -0.42 14.37 1.44
C LEU A 72 -1.17 13.74 0.27
N LYS A 73 -2.44 13.33 0.43
CA LYS A 73 -3.29 12.82 -0.66
C LYS A 73 -3.19 13.66 -1.94
N TRP A 74 -3.44 14.97 -1.83
CA TRP A 74 -3.47 15.86 -2.99
C TRP A 74 -2.09 16.20 -3.54
N PRO A 75 -1.08 16.53 -2.70
CA PRO A 75 0.30 16.66 -3.16
C PRO A 75 0.82 15.44 -3.92
N LEU A 76 0.59 14.23 -3.39
CA LEU A 76 1.02 12.98 -4.02
C LEU A 76 0.36 12.78 -5.39
N LEU A 77 -0.92 13.09 -5.54
CA LEU A 77 -1.59 13.03 -6.85
C LEU A 77 -1.12 14.13 -7.81
N ALA A 78 -0.68 15.29 -7.32
CA ALA A 78 -0.20 16.40 -8.16
C ALA A 78 1.24 16.18 -8.65
N THR A 79 2.13 15.73 -7.75
CA THR A 79 3.59 15.74 -7.95
C THR A 79 4.22 14.35 -7.88
N GLY A 80 3.48 13.32 -7.47
CA GLY A 80 3.99 11.96 -7.21
C GLY A 80 4.76 11.35 -8.36
N GLU A 81 4.29 11.50 -9.60
CA GLU A 81 4.98 10.96 -10.78
C GLU A 81 6.36 11.62 -11.00
N LYS A 82 6.46 12.94 -10.81
CA LYS A 82 7.70 13.70 -11.05
C LYS A 82 8.71 13.53 -9.92
N ASN A 83 8.23 13.40 -8.68
CA ASN A 83 9.04 13.33 -7.46
C ASN A 83 8.88 12.00 -6.73
N PHE A 84 8.75 10.91 -7.51
CA PHE A 84 8.40 9.60 -6.96
C PHE A 84 9.42 9.14 -5.93
N GLU A 85 10.70 9.29 -6.24
CA GLU A 85 11.82 8.86 -5.41
C GLU A 85 11.81 9.58 -4.05
N GLU A 86 11.63 10.90 -4.03
CA GLU A 86 11.58 11.66 -2.78
C GLU A 86 10.36 11.28 -1.90
N TRP A 87 9.21 11.00 -2.53
CA TRP A 87 8.04 10.51 -1.82
C TRP A 87 8.22 9.08 -1.31
N ALA A 88 8.85 8.21 -2.09
CA ALA A 88 9.15 6.83 -1.71
C ALA A 88 10.13 6.79 -0.52
N ASP A 89 11.19 7.58 -0.56
CA ASP A 89 12.15 7.72 0.54
C ASP A 89 11.46 8.19 1.83
N PHE A 90 10.57 9.18 1.71
CA PHE A 90 9.77 9.66 2.85
C PHE A 90 8.86 8.57 3.43
N ILE A 91 8.20 7.78 2.59
CA ILE A 91 7.35 6.65 3.00
C ILE A 91 8.19 5.57 3.70
N LEU A 92 9.31 5.16 3.11
CA LEU A 92 10.20 4.11 3.65
C LEU A 92 10.82 4.52 4.99
N ALA A 93 11.17 5.80 5.15
CA ALA A 93 11.65 6.32 6.43
C ALA A 93 10.54 6.26 7.50
N ASN A 94 9.32 6.69 7.17
CA ASN A 94 8.26 6.89 8.15
C ASN A 94 7.40 5.65 8.44
N ILE A 95 7.39 4.64 7.57
CA ILE A 95 6.73 3.35 7.87
C ILE A 95 7.41 2.61 9.03
N GLN A 96 8.66 2.95 9.33
CA GLN A 96 9.44 2.42 10.44
C GLN A 96 9.27 3.21 11.75
N ASN A 97 8.52 4.32 11.74
CA ASN A 97 8.38 5.21 12.89
C ASN A 97 7.81 4.46 14.11
N PRO A 98 8.28 4.71 15.35
CA PRO A 98 7.79 4.04 16.56
C PRO A 98 6.29 4.27 16.83
N SER A 99 5.75 5.42 16.41
CA SER A 99 4.33 5.74 16.55
C SER A 99 3.47 5.02 15.52
N GLY A 100 2.50 4.24 16.00
CA GLY A 100 1.51 3.59 15.13
C GLY A 100 0.65 4.59 14.34
N LYS A 101 0.42 5.80 14.85
CA LYS A 101 -0.34 6.85 14.15
C LYS A 101 0.35 7.29 12.87
N ILE A 102 1.68 7.45 12.93
CA ILE A 102 2.51 7.80 11.77
C ILE A 102 2.48 6.68 10.75
N ARG A 103 2.76 5.44 11.17
CA ARG A 103 2.75 4.28 10.26
C ARG A 103 1.41 4.12 9.53
N GLN A 104 0.28 4.28 10.24
CA GLN A 104 -1.04 4.22 9.63
C GLN A 104 -1.30 5.36 8.64
N ALA A 105 -0.86 6.58 8.94
CA ALA A 105 -0.95 7.70 8.01
C ALA A 105 -0.10 7.45 6.75
N VAL A 106 1.11 6.90 6.90
CA VAL A 106 2.01 6.55 5.78
C VAL A 106 1.39 5.48 4.87
N ILE A 107 0.80 4.43 5.44
CA ILE A 107 0.12 3.38 4.66
C ILE A 107 -0.95 4.00 3.76
N ARG A 108 -1.80 4.88 4.32
CA ARG A 108 -2.85 5.57 3.55
C ARG A 108 -2.28 6.52 2.51
N ALA A 109 -1.23 7.27 2.85
CA ALA A 109 -0.58 8.18 1.90
C ALA A 109 0.01 7.40 0.71
N THR A 110 0.62 6.24 0.96
CA THR A 110 1.25 5.40 -0.07
C THR A 110 0.26 4.99 -1.16
N GLU A 111 -1.00 4.75 -0.81
CA GLU A 111 -2.03 4.43 -1.81
C GLU A 111 -2.10 5.50 -2.91
N TYR A 112 -2.03 6.79 -2.56
CA TYR A 112 -2.09 7.89 -3.52
C TYR A 112 -0.83 8.00 -4.38
N LEU A 113 0.34 7.66 -3.84
CA LEU A 113 1.57 7.59 -4.64
C LEU A 113 1.46 6.50 -5.70
N ILE A 114 0.96 5.32 -5.32
CA ILE A 114 0.82 4.17 -6.22
C ILE A 114 -0.31 4.40 -7.23
N MET A 115 -1.40 5.06 -6.85
CA MET A 115 -2.44 5.46 -7.81
C MET A 115 -1.91 6.43 -8.88
N GLY A 116 -0.87 7.20 -8.57
CA GLY A 116 -0.27 8.18 -9.46
C GLY A 116 0.71 7.59 -10.50
N ILE A 117 1.19 6.36 -10.33
CA ILE A 117 2.09 5.74 -11.30
C ILE A 117 1.33 5.13 -12.47
N GLN A 118 1.74 5.46 -13.69
CA GLN A 118 1.18 4.87 -14.90
C GLN A 118 1.77 3.47 -15.10
N VAL A 119 0.95 2.44 -14.88
CA VAL A 119 1.38 1.04 -14.77
C VAL A 119 0.82 0.12 -15.86
N ASP A 120 -0.14 0.56 -16.68
CA ASP A 120 -0.75 -0.28 -17.72
C ASP A 120 -0.77 0.39 -19.10
N LEU A 121 -0.26 -0.33 -20.11
CA LEU A 121 -0.35 0.00 -21.53
C LEU A 121 -1.80 0.03 -22.03
N LYS A 122 -2.70 -0.78 -21.45
CA LYS A 122 -4.12 -0.82 -21.84
C LYS A 122 -4.84 0.49 -21.56
N CYS A 123 -4.34 1.31 -20.64
CA CYS A 123 -4.87 2.65 -20.39
C CYS A 123 -4.54 3.65 -21.51
N PHE A 124 -3.56 3.33 -22.38
CA PHE A 124 -3.04 4.25 -23.40
C PHE A 124 -3.29 3.79 -24.84
N GLY A 125 -3.67 2.52 -25.06
CA GLY A 125 -3.84 1.96 -26.40
C GLY A 125 -5.30 1.67 -26.77
N LYS A 126 -5.79 2.27 -27.88
CA LYS A 126 -6.88 1.63 -28.65
C LYS A 126 -6.32 0.33 -29.24
N LYS A 127 -7.05 -0.79 -29.11
CA LYS A 127 -6.67 -2.09 -29.69
C LYS A 127 -6.14 -1.92 -31.12
N GLY A 128 -4.92 -2.40 -31.39
CA GLY A 128 -4.32 -2.42 -32.72
C GLY A 128 -3.44 -1.24 -33.14
N LYS A 129 -3.21 -0.23 -32.27
CA LYS A 129 -2.23 0.83 -32.56
C LYS A 129 -0.87 0.54 -31.91
N LYS A 130 0.21 0.72 -32.67
CA LYS A 130 1.58 0.71 -32.16
C LYS A 130 1.71 1.84 -31.14
N LEU A 131 2.10 1.51 -29.90
CA LEU A 131 2.33 2.53 -28.88
C LEU A 131 3.51 3.41 -29.29
N ALA A 132 3.41 4.69 -28.93
CA ALA A 132 4.53 5.61 -29.07
C ALA A 132 5.64 5.20 -28.08
N SER A 133 6.91 5.37 -28.49
CA SER A 133 8.08 4.88 -27.75
C SER A 133 8.21 5.51 -26.36
N ASP A 134 7.82 6.77 -26.23
CA ASP A 134 7.76 7.52 -24.98
C ASP A 134 6.87 6.85 -23.91
N ILE A 135 5.73 6.28 -24.31
CA ILE A 135 4.83 5.57 -23.38
C ILE A 135 5.47 4.27 -22.87
N VAL A 136 6.19 3.56 -23.75
CA VAL A 136 6.92 2.33 -23.37
C VAL A 136 8.00 2.66 -22.35
N ASP A 137 8.75 3.73 -22.57
CA ASP A 137 9.81 4.19 -21.67
C ASP A 137 9.25 4.62 -20.30
N ILE A 138 8.11 5.34 -20.29
CA ILE A 138 7.42 5.74 -19.05
C ILE A 138 6.99 4.51 -18.25
N ILE A 139 6.42 3.50 -18.89
CA ILE A 139 5.94 2.29 -18.21
C ILE A 139 7.11 1.46 -17.70
N ALA A 140 8.19 1.32 -18.47
CA ALA A 140 9.41 0.66 -18.00
C ALA A 140 10.00 1.38 -16.77
N LYS A 141 10.06 2.72 -16.82
CA LYS A 141 10.50 3.55 -15.68
C LYS A 141 9.61 3.36 -14.45
N ASN A 142 8.29 3.40 -14.62
CA ASN A 142 7.34 3.21 -13.51
C ASN A 142 7.35 1.77 -12.97
N ARG A 143 7.58 0.78 -13.82
CA ARG A 143 7.81 -0.62 -13.40
C ARG A 143 9.02 -0.72 -12.50
N LYS A 144 10.14 -0.12 -12.91
CA LYS A 144 11.34 -0.09 -12.08
C LYS A 144 11.07 0.59 -10.73
N ARG A 145 10.49 1.80 -10.74
CA ARG A 145 10.14 2.56 -9.52
C ARG A 145 9.25 1.78 -8.56
N PHE A 146 8.20 1.14 -9.09
CA PHE A 146 7.30 0.30 -8.30
C PHE A 146 8.00 -0.95 -7.77
N GLY A 147 8.79 -1.62 -8.60
CA GLY A 147 9.55 -2.80 -8.20
C GLY A 147 10.56 -2.51 -7.10
N ASP A 148 11.29 -1.40 -7.22
CA ASP A 148 12.27 -0.96 -6.23
C ASP A 148 11.60 -0.72 -4.86
N ILE A 149 10.49 0.04 -4.80
CA ILE A 149 9.81 0.30 -3.51
C ILE A 149 9.22 -0.99 -2.89
N VAL A 150 8.74 -1.94 -3.69
CA VAL A 150 8.26 -3.23 -3.17
C VAL A 150 9.43 -4.02 -2.58
N MET A 151 10.56 -4.09 -3.28
CA MET A 151 11.77 -4.75 -2.78
C MET A 151 12.27 -4.11 -1.48
N ASP A 152 12.32 -2.78 -1.41
CA ASP A 152 12.75 -2.07 -0.20
C ASP A 152 11.83 -2.39 0.99
N VAL A 153 10.52 -2.53 0.75
CA VAL A 153 9.57 -2.95 1.79
C VAL A 153 9.77 -4.42 2.17
N GLU A 154 10.01 -5.34 1.23
CA GLU A 154 10.35 -6.74 1.52
C GLU A 154 11.62 -6.84 2.37
N ASP A 155 12.67 -6.09 2.04
CA ASP A 155 13.91 -6.03 2.81
C ASP A 155 13.68 -5.51 4.25
N LEU A 156 12.77 -4.54 4.41
CA LEU A 156 12.35 -4.08 5.73
C LEU A 156 11.53 -5.15 6.48
N VAL A 157 10.64 -5.89 5.81
CA VAL A 157 9.89 -7.00 6.43
C VAL A 157 10.87 -8.03 6.99
N ASP A 158 11.87 -8.42 6.20
CA ASP A 158 12.91 -9.37 6.62
C ASP A 158 13.74 -8.82 7.80
N ARG A 159 14.12 -7.54 7.75
CA ARG A 159 14.88 -6.88 8.84
C ARG A 159 14.12 -6.84 10.16
N TYR A 160 12.83 -6.55 10.13
CA TYR A 160 11.98 -6.45 11.33
C TYR A 160 11.37 -7.77 11.76
N PHE A 161 11.65 -8.88 11.06
CA PHE A 161 11.16 -10.19 11.44
C PHE A 161 11.83 -10.67 12.73
N GLU A 162 11.02 -11.11 13.67
CA GLU A 162 11.46 -11.80 14.88
C GLU A 162 10.86 -13.20 14.93
N SER A 163 11.60 -14.18 15.45
CA SER A 163 11.14 -15.58 15.54
C SER A 163 9.80 -15.74 16.26
N LYS A 164 9.51 -14.87 17.24
CA LYS A 164 8.22 -14.83 17.96
C LYS A 164 7.02 -14.56 17.04
N PHE A 165 7.22 -14.01 15.85
CA PHE A 165 6.14 -13.75 14.90
C PHE A 165 5.67 -15.02 14.17
N LYS A 166 6.47 -16.10 14.14
CA LYS A 166 6.11 -17.37 13.50
C LYS A 166 4.82 -18.01 14.04
N LYS A 167 4.42 -17.66 15.26
CA LYS A 167 3.19 -18.18 15.89
C LYS A 167 1.91 -17.51 15.36
N TYR A 168 2.02 -16.37 14.67
CA TYR A 168 0.87 -15.66 14.14
C TYR A 168 0.65 -16.09 12.68
N LYS A 169 -0.50 -16.70 12.42
CA LYS A 169 -0.87 -17.17 11.08
C LYS A 169 -1.29 -16.04 10.13
N TYR A 170 -1.84 -14.94 10.67
CA TYR A 170 -2.40 -13.84 9.89
C TYR A 170 -1.80 -12.49 10.29
N VAL A 171 -1.70 -11.58 9.31
CA VAL A 171 -1.26 -10.20 9.55
C VAL A 171 -2.16 -9.48 10.55
N SER A 172 -3.48 -9.72 10.50
CA SER A 172 -4.45 -9.17 11.45
C SER A 172 -4.14 -9.56 12.90
N SER A 173 -3.62 -10.78 13.12
CA SER A 173 -3.25 -11.32 14.43
C SER A 173 -1.89 -10.85 14.95
N LEU A 174 -1.04 -10.26 14.10
CA LEU A 174 0.26 -9.74 14.55
C LEU A 174 0.07 -8.63 15.61
N PRO A 175 0.99 -8.49 16.58
CA PRO A 175 0.98 -7.36 17.50
C PRO A 175 1.20 -6.05 16.74
N ALA A 176 0.63 -4.96 17.26
CA ALA A 176 0.85 -3.63 16.69
C ALA A 176 2.35 -3.28 16.74
N GLY A 177 2.96 -2.99 15.59
CA GLY A 177 4.39 -2.74 15.49
C GLY A 177 4.81 -2.45 14.04
N VAL A 178 6.09 -2.19 13.83
CA VAL A 178 6.66 -1.92 12.49
C VAL A 178 6.46 -3.12 11.58
N TYR A 179 6.77 -4.33 12.04
CA TYR A 179 6.60 -5.56 11.26
C TYR A 179 5.16 -5.75 10.72
N LYS A 180 4.14 -5.56 11.58
CA LYS A 180 2.74 -5.61 11.14
C LYS A 180 2.41 -4.53 10.13
N SER A 181 2.86 -3.29 10.35
CA SER A 181 2.61 -2.17 9.44
C SER A 181 3.25 -2.38 8.06
N LEU A 182 4.46 -2.93 8.00
CA LEU A 182 5.12 -3.29 6.75
C LEU A 182 4.34 -4.39 6.00
N ASN A 183 3.89 -5.43 6.72
CA ASN A 183 3.04 -6.47 6.14
C ASN A 183 1.72 -5.90 5.58
N ILE A 184 1.07 -4.97 6.29
CA ILE A 184 -0.14 -4.29 5.77
C ILE A 184 0.20 -3.47 4.52
N LEU A 185 1.30 -2.70 4.56
CA LEU A 185 1.71 -1.85 3.43
C LEU A 185 1.87 -2.69 2.16
N ILE A 186 2.59 -3.80 2.26
CA ILE A 186 2.86 -4.64 1.10
C ILE A 186 1.63 -5.43 0.65
N THR A 187 0.83 -6.02 1.55
CA THR A 187 -0.32 -6.85 1.16
C THR A 187 -1.54 -6.03 0.73
N ASP A 188 -1.82 -4.93 1.41
CA ASP A 188 -3.10 -4.22 1.28
C ASP A 188 -2.97 -2.98 0.39
N VAL A 189 -1.74 -2.49 0.15
CA VAL A 189 -1.49 -1.31 -0.69
C VAL A 189 -0.67 -1.67 -1.92
N LEU A 190 0.55 -2.18 -1.76
CA LEU A 190 1.46 -2.38 -2.89
C LEU A 190 1.03 -3.56 -3.77
N LEU A 191 0.77 -4.72 -3.18
CA LEU A 191 0.45 -5.97 -3.89
C LEU A 191 -1.03 -6.37 -3.75
N ARG A 192 -1.91 -5.37 -3.60
CA ARG A 192 -3.33 -5.54 -3.27
C ARG A 192 -4.18 -6.26 -4.32
N SER A 193 -3.68 -6.41 -5.54
CA SER A 193 -4.39 -7.09 -6.62
C SER A 193 -3.43 -7.86 -7.52
N GLU A 194 -3.96 -8.87 -8.22
CA GLU A 194 -3.22 -9.66 -9.22
C GLU A 194 -2.52 -8.78 -10.25
N PHE A 195 -3.11 -7.63 -10.59
CA PHE A 195 -2.49 -6.67 -11.49
C PHE A 195 -1.15 -6.16 -10.95
N TYR A 196 -1.12 -5.66 -9.71
CA TYR A 196 0.12 -5.13 -9.11
C TYR A 196 1.14 -6.24 -8.82
N GLN A 197 0.66 -7.42 -8.44
CA GLN A 197 1.50 -8.60 -8.26
C GLN A 197 2.18 -9.02 -9.56
N LYS A 198 1.41 -9.13 -10.66
CA LYS A 198 1.97 -9.41 -11.97
C LYS A 198 2.97 -8.33 -12.40
N PHE A 199 2.66 -7.07 -12.13
CA PHE A 199 3.54 -5.95 -12.45
C PHE A 199 4.88 -6.04 -11.71
N TYR A 200 4.87 -6.45 -10.43
CA TYR A 200 6.07 -6.74 -9.66
C TYR A 200 6.81 -7.99 -10.17
N GLN A 201 6.09 -9.06 -10.53
CA GLN A 201 6.69 -10.27 -11.06
C GLN A 201 7.40 -10.03 -12.41
N ASP A 202 6.81 -9.19 -13.27
CA ASP A 202 7.42 -8.76 -14.52
C ASP A 202 8.75 -8.01 -14.25
N TYR A 203 8.77 -7.12 -13.26
CA TYR A 203 10.00 -6.45 -12.80
C TYR A 203 11.07 -7.45 -12.30
N LEU A 204 10.70 -8.42 -11.46
CA LEU A 204 11.63 -9.44 -10.96
C LEU A 204 12.21 -10.29 -12.10
N ASN A 205 11.40 -10.64 -13.11
CA ASN A 205 11.83 -11.38 -14.28
C ASN A 205 12.86 -10.59 -15.10
N GLU A 206 12.65 -9.28 -15.27
CA GLU A 206 13.61 -8.39 -15.93
C GLU A 206 14.93 -8.30 -15.17
N LEU A 207 14.88 -8.18 -13.84
CA LEU A 207 16.09 -8.20 -13.02
C LEU A 207 16.88 -9.51 -13.18
N ARG A 208 16.20 -10.66 -13.19
CA ARG A 208 16.83 -11.97 -13.40
C ARG A 208 17.47 -12.08 -14.78
N ALA A 209 16.81 -11.58 -15.81
CA ALA A 209 17.34 -11.57 -17.17
C ALA A 209 18.60 -10.68 -17.30
N ASN A 210 18.63 -9.55 -16.59
CA ASN A 210 19.69 -8.55 -16.71
C ASN A 210 20.85 -8.73 -15.72
N ARG A 211 20.67 -9.47 -14.61
CA ARG A 211 21.69 -9.64 -13.56
C ARG A 211 22.03 -11.12 -13.36
N LYS A 212 23.14 -11.57 -13.95
CA LYS A 212 23.69 -12.92 -13.69
C LYS A 212 23.91 -13.10 -12.18
N GLY A 213 23.24 -14.11 -11.59
CA GLY A 213 23.37 -14.45 -10.18
C GLY A 213 22.44 -13.70 -9.21
N PHE A 214 21.54 -12.85 -9.71
CA PHE A 214 20.49 -12.28 -8.86
C PHE A 214 19.58 -13.40 -8.35
N LYS A 215 19.49 -13.53 -7.03
CA LYS A 215 18.51 -14.39 -6.36
C LYS A 215 17.43 -13.46 -5.81
N PRO A 216 16.15 -13.67 -6.17
CA PRO A 216 15.06 -12.94 -5.53
C PRO A 216 15.06 -13.23 -4.02
N PRO A 217 14.35 -12.41 -3.22
CA PRO A 217 14.11 -12.69 -1.81
C PRO A 217 13.67 -14.14 -1.61
N LYS A 218 14.17 -14.78 -0.55
CA LYS A 218 14.11 -16.25 -0.33
C LYS A 218 12.67 -16.79 -0.28
N ILE A 219 11.74 -15.94 0.14
CA ILE A 219 10.30 -16.11 0.06
C ILE A 219 9.78 -14.72 -0.31
N THR A 220 9.21 -14.56 -1.49
CA THR A 220 8.50 -13.33 -1.81
C THR A 220 7.12 -13.38 -1.16
N LEU A 221 6.56 -12.24 -0.76
CA LEU A 221 5.19 -12.24 -0.24
C LEU A 221 4.17 -12.65 -1.30
N VAL A 222 4.56 -12.57 -2.58
CA VAL A 222 3.86 -13.16 -3.73
C VAL A 222 3.74 -14.68 -3.56
N ASP A 223 4.81 -15.40 -3.23
CA ASP A 223 4.78 -16.86 -3.01
C ASP A 223 3.83 -17.27 -1.86
N ILE A 224 3.76 -16.43 -0.81
CA ILE A 224 2.85 -16.65 0.33
C ILE A 224 1.40 -16.41 -0.09
N TRP A 225 1.15 -15.43 -0.96
CA TRP A 225 -0.19 -15.08 -1.42
C TRP A 225 -0.70 -16.02 -2.51
N GLU A 226 0.16 -16.50 -3.42
CA GLU A 226 -0.18 -17.57 -4.37
C GLU A 226 -0.62 -18.84 -3.64
N LYS A 227 0.11 -19.22 -2.57
CA LYS A 227 -0.34 -20.30 -1.68
C LYS A 227 -1.66 -19.98 -0.99
N ARG A 228 -1.91 -18.72 -0.62
CA ARG A 228 -3.18 -18.30 -0.03
C ARG A 228 -4.34 -18.41 -1.04
N GLN A 229 -4.14 -17.99 -2.28
CA GLN A 229 -5.12 -18.16 -3.37
C GLN A 229 -5.37 -19.63 -3.68
N GLU A 230 -4.32 -20.46 -3.70
CA GLU A 230 -4.44 -21.90 -3.87
C GLU A 230 -5.30 -22.51 -2.73
N ILE A 231 -5.07 -22.09 -1.49
CA ILE A 231 -5.89 -22.52 -0.34
C ILE A 231 -7.33 -22.00 -0.46
N GLU A 232 -7.54 -20.74 -0.82
CA GLU A 232 -8.87 -20.13 -0.98
C GLU A 232 -9.67 -20.82 -2.11
N THR A 233 -9.02 -21.15 -3.23
CA THR A 233 -9.62 -21.89 -4.35
C THR A 233 -9.99 -23.32 -3.94
N LYS A 234 -9.07 -24.04 -3.27
CA LYS A 234 -9.37 -25.39 -2.75
C LYS A 234 -10.52 -25.38 -1.75
N LEU A 235 -10.64 -24.33 -0.94
CA LEU A 235 -11.75 -24.18 0.01
C LEU A 235 -13.08 -23.93 -0.72
N LEU A 236 -13.09 -23.13 -1.79
CA LEU A 236 -14.26 -22.92 -2.64
C LEU A 236 -14.70 -24.22 -3.31
N ASP A 237 -13.77 -24.94 -3.95
CA ASP A 237 -14.05 -26.23 -4.60
C ASP A 237 -14.66 -27.24 -3.61
N LEU A 238 -14.20 -27.22 -2.36
CA LEU A 238 -14.73 -28.07 -1.30
C LEU A 238 -16.12 -27.65 -0.81
N ILE A 239 -16.41 -26.35 -0.71
CA ILE A 239 -17.76 -25.84 -0.39
C ILE A 239 -18.74 -26.35 -1.45
N ASP A 240 -18.38 -26.18 -2.72
CA ASP A 240 -19.20 -26.56 -3.86
C ASP A 240 -19.40 -28.09 -3.92
N ALA A 241 -18.31 -28.85 -3.74
CA ALA A 241 -18.37 -30.32 -3.73
C ALA A 241 -19.21 -30.90 -2.58
N THR A 242 -19.38 -30.16 -1.48
CA THR A 242 -20.11 -30.64 -0.31
C THR A 242 -21.55 -30.14 -0.22
N ASN A 243 -22.04 -29.34 -1.19
CA ASN A 243 -23.31 -28.62 -1.11
C ASN A 243 -23.46 -27.88 0.24
N SER A 244 -22.36 -27.34 0.75
CA SER A 244 -22.34 -26.68 2.04
C SER A 244 -23.17 -25.40 1.99
N VAL A 245 -23.94 -25.14 3.06
CA VAL A 245 -24.69 -23.89 3.22
C VAL A 245 -23.76 -22.70 3.55
N LEU A 246 -22.51 -22.98 3.89
CA LEU A 246 -21.50 -21.96 4.20
C LEU A 246 -21.05 -21.26 2.92
N LYS A 247 -21.08 -19.93 2.93
CA LYS A 247 -20.52 -19.12 1.85
C LYS A 247 -19.03 -18.92 2.08
N PHE A 248 -18.32 -18.58 1.02
CA PHE A 248 -16.90 -18.23 1.09
C PHE A 248 -16.62 -17.10 2.09
N ASP A 249 -17.51 -16.11 2.18
CA ASP A 249 -17.38 -15.03 3.14
C ASP A 249 -17.55 -15.50 4.60
N ASP A 250 -18.38 -16.52 4.86
CA ASP A 250 -18.47 -17.15 6.18
C ASP A 250 -17.14 -17.83 6.55
N ILE A 251 -16.48 -18.45 5.59
CA ILE A 251 -15.16 -19.07 5.78
C ILE A 251 -14.09 -18.00 5.96
N LYS A 252 -14.13 -16.90 5.19
CA LYS A 252 -13.21 -15.77 5.37
C LYS A 252 -13.35 -15.17 6.77
N ASP A 253 -14.57 -14.95 7.26
CA ASP A 253 -14.77 -14.43 8.61
C ASP A 253 -14.30 -15.43 9.68
N ILE A 254 -14.52 -16.73 9.51
CA ILE A 254 -14.02 -17.75 10.46
C ILE A 254 -12.48 -17.87 10.43
N ILE A 255 -11.86 -17.77 9.24
CA ILE A 255 -10.41 -17.88 9.06
C ILE A 255 -9.70 -16.60 9.51
N TYR A 256 -10.30 -15.41 9.30
CA TYR A 256 -9.61 -14.12 9.41
C TYR A 256 -10.12 -13.21 10.54
N ASN A 257 -11.32 -13.42 11.08
CA ASN A 257 -11.96 -12.62 12.15
C ASN A 257 -12.54 -13.52 13.26
N GLU A 258 -11.69 -14.10 14.12
CA GLU A 258 -12.16 -14.77 15.35
C GLU A 258 -12.66 -13.76 16.40
N ALA A 259 -13.80 -13.12 16.16
CA ALA A 259 -14.47 -12.26 17.12
C ALA A 259 -15.90 -12.77 17.37
N GLY A 260 -16.03 -13.77 18.24
CA GLY A 260 -17.29 -14.13 18.93
C GLY A 260 -18.32 -14.93 18.11
N ASN A 261 -18.81 -16.01 18.73
CA ASN A 261 -19.95 -16.88 18.34
C ASN A 261 -19.72 -17.73 17.06
N ASP A 262 -19.72 -19.07 17.09
CA ASP A 262 -20.73 -19.97 17.67
C ASP A 262 -20.18 -21.42 17.68
N SER A 263 -20.51 -22.23 18.69
CA SER A 263 -19.93 -23.58 18.90
C SER A 263 -20.22 -24.56 17.75
N ILE A 264 -21.29 -24.30 17.00
CA ILE A 264 -21.73 -25.11 15.86
C ILE A 264 -20.82 -24.90 14.63
N LYS A 265 -20.40 -23.65 14.35
CA LYS A 265 -19.48 -23.36 13.22
C LYS A 265 -18.09 -23.96 13.42
N LYS A 266 -17.59 -24.01 14.67
CA LYS A 266 -16.35 -24.71 15.03
C LYS A 266 -16.44 -26.23 14.82
N SER A 267 -17.57 -26.82 15.17
CA SER A 267 -17.82 -28.27 15.05
C SER A 267 -17.83 -28.73 13.59
N SER A 268 -18.42 -27.93 12.69
CA SER A 268 -18.40 -28.19 11.24
C SER A 268 -16.99 -28.09 10.64
N LEU A 269 -16.16 -27.14 11.10
CA LEU A 269 -14.77 -27.01 10.67
C LEU A 269 -13.90 -28.19 11.12
N ILE A 270 -14.11 -28.67 12.35
CA ILE A 270 -13.45 -29.88 12.88
C ILE A 270 -13.86 -31.11 12.05
N LEU A 271 -15.13 -31.24 11.68
CA LEU A 271 -15.61 -32.34 10.85
C LEU A 271 -14.99 -32.34 9.44
N ILE A 272 -14.86 -31.16 8.83
CA ILE A 272 -14.19 -30.96 7.55
C ILE A 272 -12.70 -31.30 7.68
N THR A 273 -12.03 -30.84 8.75
CA THR A 273 -10.60 -31.10 9.01
C THR A 273 -10.31 -32.58 9.30
N VAL A 274 -11.18 -33.27 10.03
CA VAL A 274 -11.08 -34.71 10.31
C VAL A 274 -11.31 -35.54 9.05
N ARG A 275 -12.14 -35.09 8.11
CA ARG A 275 -12.27 -35.72 6.78
C ARG A 275 -11.02 -35.51 5.92
N MET A 276 -10.41 -34.31 5.96
CA MET A 276 -9.17 -34.01 5.23
C MET A 276 -7.96 -34.86 5.65
N LEU A 277 -7.89 -35.31 6.91
CA LEU A 277 -6.76 -36.12 7.41
C LEU A 277 -6.93 -37.63 7.17
N LYS A 278 -8.08 -38.07 6.65
CA LYS A 278 -8.39 -39.49 6.39
C LYS A 278 -8.45 -39.85 4.90
N SER A 279 -8.33 -38.87 4.02
CA SER A 279 -8.18 -39.00 2.56
C SER A 279 -6.74 -38.75 2.16
#